data_AF-A0A543AT97-F1
#
_entry.id   AF-A0A543AT97-F1
#
_cell.length_a   1.000
_cell.length_b   1.000
_cell.length_c   1.000
_cell.angle_alpha   90.00
_cell.angle_beta   90.00
_cell.angle_gamma   90.00
#
_symmetry.space_group_name_H-M   'P 1'
#
loop_
_entity.id
_entity.type
_entity.pdbx_description
1 polymer ?
#
loop_
_entity_poly.entity_id
_entity_poly.type
_entity_poly.pdbx_seq_one_letter_code
_entity_poly.pdbx_strand_id
1 'polypeptide(L)'
;MAKRYDKKQQAARIMREQRKREQRRKQLIMGGAIVAVLVVVMGIIGVALYLNQTEEVVPPKAEHTESAIVQGDGPVTVDLYEDFMCPICKNFHGQVSQDLQQLVDEGNVTLRVHPIAILDAASEGTRYSTRSAAAAVCAADEGKFSEYTAELFANQPPERTPGLDDAELTKLGTDLGLGQSFSSCVADKTYRGWVQQATDTAAGDKVTATPTVFVNGEKVTVAPNQGIDAVIAQFEKDLTAALEAAGITPAANPDTGDHRAPDGETTRD
;
A
#
# COMPACT_ATOMS: atom_id res chain seq x y z
N MET A 1 -68.15 -46.46 43.22
CA MET A 1 -66.96 -46.63 42.35
C MET A 1 -66.79 -45.53 41.29
N ALA A 2 -67.84 -44.83 40.84
CA ALA A 2 -67.77 -43.78 39.81
C ALA A 2 -66.85 -42.57 40.13
N LYS A 3 -66.85 -42.06 41.38
CA LYS A 3 -66.02 -40.89 41.80
C LYS A 3 -64.50 -41.12 41.68
N ARG A 4 -64.02 -42.37 41.71
CA ARG A 4 -62.58 -42.69 41.56
C ARG A 4 -62.16 -42.81 40.09
N TYR A 5 -63.11 -43.11 39.19
CA TYR A 5 -62.88 -43.23 37.76
C TYR A 5 -62.70 -41.85 37.10
N ASP A 6 -63.53 -40.88 37.51
CA ASP A 6 -63.50 -39.51 37.00
C ASP A 6 -62.20 -38.76 37.36
N LYS A 7 -61.72 -38.90 38.60
CA LYS A 7 -60.42 -38.34 39.04
C LYS A 7 -59.22 -38.84 38.23
N LYS A 8 -59.21 -40.11 37.81
CA LYS A 8 -58.14 -40.68 36.98
C LYS A 8 -58.16 -40.13 35.54
N GLN A 9 -59.35 -39.91 34.98
CA GLN A 9 -59.48 -39.31 33.64
C GLN A 9 -59.11 -37.83 33.63
N GLN A 10 -59.50 -37.07 34.66
CA GLN A 10 -59.11 -35.67 34.82
C GLN A 10 -57.60 -35.51 34.98
N ALA A 11 -56.96 -36.35 35.82
CA ALA A 11 -55.51 -36.38 35.95
C ALA A 11 -54.81 -36.70 34.62
N ALA A 12 -55.33 -37.66 33.83
CA ALA A 12 -54.77 -37.98 32.52
C ALA A 12 -54.89 -36.83 31.50
N ARG A 13 -55.96 -36.02 31.55
CA ARG A 13 -56.11 -34.82 30.68
C ARG A 13 -55.11 -33.72 31.05
N ILE A 14 -54.97 -33.42 32.34
CA ILE A 14 -54.01 -32.42 32.84
C ILE A 14 -52.58 -32.84 32.49
N MET A 15 -52.22 -34.11 32.69
CA MET A 15 -50.88 -34.63 32.35
C MET A 15 -50.61 -34.58 30.83
N ARG A 16 -51.61 -34.81 29.98
CA ARG A 16 -51.46 -34.67 28.51
C ARG A 16 -51.27 -33.22 28.08
N GLU A 17 -51.99 -32.28 28.70
CA GLU A 17 -51.83 -30.84 28.45
C GLU A 17 -50.47 -30.33 28.93
N GLN A 18 -50.00 -30.76 30.10
CA GLN A 18 -48.67 -30.45 30.61
C GLN A 18 -47.58 -30.98 29.68
N ARG A 19 -47.66 -32.26 29.25
CA ARG A 19 -46.70 -32.84 28.28
C ARG A 19 -46.69 -32.10 26.94
N LYS A 20 -47.87 -31.69 26.42
CA LYS A 20 -47.96 -30.88 25.18
C LYS A 20 -47.33 -29.49 25.35
N ARG A 21 -47.54 -28.82 26.49
CA ARG A 21 -46.91 -27.52 26.80
C ARG A 21 -45.40 -27.66 26.95
N GLU A 22 -44.93 -28.71 27.60
CA GLU A 22 -43.51 -29.01 27.76
C GLU A 22 -42.84 -29.35 26.41
N GLN A 23 -43.50 -30.16 25.57
CA GLN A 23 -43.04 -30.45 24.21
C GLN A 23 -43.00 -29.19 23.33
N ARG A 24 -44.04 -28.35 23.36
CA ARG A 24 -44.05 -27.05 22.65
C ARG A 24 -42.93 -26.14 23.14
N ARG A 25 -42.71 -26.04 24.46
CA ARG A 25 -41.61 -25.26 25.03
C ARG A 25 -40.24 -25.80 24.59
N LYS A 26 -40.04 -27.12 24.61
CA LYS A 26 -38.82 -27.78 24.12
C LYS A 26 -38.61 -27.54 22.62
N GLN A 27 -39.66 -27.62 21.80
CA GLN A 27 -39.60 -27.33 20.36
C GLN A 27 -39.28 -25.86 20.08
N LEU A 28 -39.85 -24.92 20.84
CA LEU A 28 -39.55 -23.49 20.71
C LEU A 28 -38.11 -23.17 21.12
N ILE A 29 -37.63 -23.76 22.23
CA ILE A 29 -36.24 -23.58 22.68
C ILE A 29 -35.26 -24.16 21.65
N MET A 30 -35.51 -25.38 21.18
CA MET A 30 -34.66 -26.04 20.19
C MET A 30 -34.69 -25.31 18.84
N GLY A 31 -35.87 -24.87 18.38
CA GLY A 31 -36.02 -24.05 17.18
C GLY A 31 -35.28 -22.72 17.31
N GLY A 32 -35.42 -22.04 18.44
CA GLY A 32 -34.69 -20.80 18.73
C GLY A 32 -33.17 -21.01 18.78
N ALA A 33 -32.70 -22.10 19.39
CA ALA A 33 -31.28 -22.45 19.42
C ALA A 33 -30.72 -22.73 18.01
N ILE A 34 -31.46 -23.46 17.17
CA ILE A 34 -31.07 -23.72 15.78
C ILE A 34 -30.95 -22.40 15.00
N VAL A 35 -31.94 -21.52 15.11
CA VAL A 35 -31.91 -20.21 14.44
C VAL A 35 -30.74 -19.36 14.94
N ALA A 36 -30.49 -19.33 16.25
CA ALA A 36 -29.36 -18.59 16.83
C ALA A 36 -28.01 -19.10 16.32
N VAL A 37 -27.83 -20.42 16.25
CA VAL A 37 -26.61 -21.03 15.69
C VAL A 37 -26.46 -20.68 14.21
N LEU A 38 -27.53 -20.75 13.42
CA LEU A 38 -27.49 -20.38 12.00
C LEU A 38 -27.09 -18.92 11.80
N VAL A 39 -27.61 -17.99 12.62
CA VAL A 39 -27.23 -16.56 12.56
C VAL A 39 -25.76 -16.36 12.89
N VAL A 40 -25.26 -17.03 13.94
CA VAL A 40 -23.84 -16.95 14.31
C VAL A 40 -22.94 -17.52 13.21
N VAL A 41 -23.30 -18.66 12.64
CA VAL A 41 -22.55 -19.29 11.54
C VAL A 41 -22.56 -18.40 10.31
N MET A 42 -23.71 -17.84 9.91
CA MET A 42 -23.79 -16.89 8.79
C MET A 42 -22.97 -15.62 9.06
N GLY A 43 -22.97 -15.11 10.30
CA GLY A 43 -22.12 -13.99 10.69
C GLY A 43 -20.64 -14.30 10.59
N ILE A 44 -20.21 -15.47 11.07
CA ILE A 44 -18.81 -15.92 10.96
C ILE A 44 -18.40 -16.11 9.50
N ILE A 45 -19.26 -16.72 8.68
CA ILE A 45 -19.00 -16.89 7.24
C ILE A 45 -18.93 -15.52 6.55
N GLY A 46 -19.84 -14.59 6.87
CA GLY A 46 -19.83 -13.24 6.33
C GLY A 46 -18.55 -12.47 6.68
N VAL A 47 -18.10 -12.57 7.94
CA VAL A 47 -16.83 -11.99 8.38
C VAL A 47 -15.64 -12.68 7.69
N ALA A 48 -15.65 -14.00 7.57
CA ALA A 48 -14.58 -14.73 6.90
C ALA A 48 -14.48 -14.36 5.41
N LEU A 49 -15.60 -14.25 4.70
CA LEU A 49 -15.63 -13.81 3.30
C LEU A 49 -15.20 -12.35 3.14
N TYR A 50 -15.61 -11.48 4.06
CA TYR A 50 -15.18 -10.08 4.08
C TYR A 50 -13.67 -9.93 4.33
N LEU A 51 -13.12 -10.70 5.28
CA LEU A 51 -11.69 -10.74 5.58
C LEU A 51 -10.87 -11.43 4.47
N ASN A 52 -11.51 -12.22 3.60
CA ASN A 52 -10.87 -12.95 2.50
C ASN A 52 -11.17 -12.32 1.13
N GLN A 53 -11.56 -11.03 1.08
CA GLN A 53 -11.54 -10.28 -0.18
C GLN A 53 -10.09 -10.05 -0.59
N THR A 54 -9.58 -10.90 -1.48
CA THR A 54 -8.37 -10.61 -2.24
C THR A 54 -8.69 -9.46 -3.19
N GLU A 55 -8.00 -8.33 -3.06
CA GLU A 55 -8.09 -7.25 -4.04
C GLU A 55 -7.68 -7.81 -5.41
N GLU A 56 -8.50 -7.57 -6.44
CA GLU A 56 -8.19 -8.02 -7.80
C GLU A 56 -6.91 -7.33 -8.27
N VAL A 57 -6.00 -8.12 -8.86
CA VAL A 57 -4.77 -7.58 -9.45
C VAL A 57 -5.12 -7.05 -10.84
N VAL A 58 -5.20 -5.72 -10.96
CA VAL A 58 -5.40 -5.02 -12.23
C VAL A 58 -4.05 -4.46 -12.69
N PRO A 59 -3.53 -4.84 -13.87
CA PRO A 59 -2.29 -4.28 -14.39
C PRO A 59 -2.45 -2.78 -14.76
N PRO A 60 -1.46 -1.93 -14.51
CA PRO A 60 -1.45 -0.54 -14.96
C PRO A 60 -1.62 -0.41 -16.49
N LYS A 61 -2.18 0.71 -16.97
CA LYS A 61 -2.15 1.05 -18.40
C LYS A 61 -0.84 1.72 -18.79
N ALA A 62 -0.21 2.42 -17.85
CA ALA A 62 1.15 2.93 -17.99
C ALA A 62 2.14 1.80 -18.30
N GLU A 63 3.32 2.15 -18.83
CA GLU A 63 4.39 1.16 -19.01
C GLU A 63 4.82 0.60 -17.65
N HIS A 64 4.85 -0.73 -17.54
CA HIS A 64 5.06 -1.41 -16.27
C HIS A 64 5.73 -2.77 -16.45
N THR A 65 6.37 -3.23 -15.38
CA THR A 65 6.70 -4.65 -15.16
C THR A 65 5.67 -5.27 -14.22
N GLU A 66 5.86 -6.52 -13.79
CA GLU A 66 5.00 -7.14 -12.78
C GLU A 66 4.90 -6.32 -11.48
N SER A 67 5.93 -5.56 -11.10
CA SER A 67 6.01 -4.86 -9.82
C SER A 67 6.45 -3.39 -9.89
N ALA A 68 6.71 -2.85 -11.07
CA ALA A 68 7.20 -1.48 -11.24
C ALA A 68 6.46 -0.69 -12.32
N ILE A 69 6.37 0.62 -12.13
CA ILE A 69 6.13 1.58 -13.21
C ILE A 69 7.47 1.88 -13.89
N VAL A 70 7.48 1.87 -15.21
CA VAL A 70 8.67 2.07 -16.04
C VAL A 70 8.64 3.45 -16.67
N GLN A 71 9.77 4.15 -16.65
CA GLN A 71 9.97 5.45 -17.27
C GLN A 71 11.29 5.47 -18.04
N GLY A 72 11.23 5.94 -19.29
CA GLY A 72 12.39 5.92 -20.19
C GLY A 72 12.72 4.53 -20.73
N ASP A 73 13.62 4.51 -21.72
CA ASP A 73 14.07 3.32 -22.44
C ASP A 73 15.60 3.28 -22.58
N GLY A 74 16.30 3.97 -21.69
CA GLY A 74 17.76 4.10 -21.71
C GLY A 74 18.52 2.83 -21.33
N PRO A 75 19.81 2.72 -21.71
CA PRO A 75 20.59 1.48 -21.55
C PRO A 75 20.97 1.16 -20.11
N VAL A 76 20.94 2.13 -19.19
CA VAL A 76 21.19 1.90 -17.76
C VAL A 76 19.84 1.72 -17.06
N THR A 77 19.64 0.60 -16.38
CA THR A 77 18.41 0.36 -15.62
C THR A 77 18.61 0.72 -14.16
N VAL A 78 17.68 1.50 -13.59
CA VAL A 78 17.62 1.78 -12.15
C VAL A 78 16.33 1.20 -11.59
N ASP A 79 16.42 0.29 -10.62
CA ASP A 79 15.25 -0.16 -9.85
C ASP A 79 15.21 0.57 -8.52
N LEU A 80 14.13 1.29 -8.26
CA LEU A 80 13.89 2.02 -7.02
C LEU A 80 12.67 1.44 -6.31
N TYR A 81 12.91 0.76 -5.18
CA TYR A 81 11.84 0.30 -4.29
C TYR A 81 11.59 1.36 -3.23
N GLU A 82 10.38 1.89 -3.18
CA GLU A 82 10.01 2.97 -2.28
C GLU A 82 8.64 2.78 -1.65
N ASP A 83 8.46 3.36 -0.47
CA ASP A 83 7.19 3.42 0.25
C ASP A 83 6.91 4.89 0.58
N PHE A 84 5.75 5.38 0.17
CA PHE A 84 5.39 6.80 0.30
C PHE A 84 5.18 7.27 1.75
N MET A 85 5.12 6.37 2.73
CA MET A 85 5.15 6.73 4.16
C MET A 85 6.58 6.82 4.72
N CYS A 86 7.59 6.27 4.03
CA CYS A 86 8.94 6.15 4.54
C CYS A 86 9.67 7.51 4.53
N PRO A 87 10.09 8.05 5.69
CA PRO A 87 10.84 9.32 5.75
C PRO A 87 12.21 9.24 5.07
N ILE A 88 12.82 8.05 5.04
CA ILE A 88 14.10 7.83 4.37
C ILE A 88 13.93 7.85 2.85
N CYS A 89 12.80 7.34 2.33
CA CYS A 89 12.46 7.49 0.91
C CYS A 89 12.29 8.95 0.53
N LYS A 90 11.59 9.74 1.37
CA LYS A 90 11.46 11.19 1.15
C LYS A 90 12.80 11.90 1.05
N ASN A 91 13.74 11.58 1.96
CA ASN A 91 15.09 12.15 1.91
C ASN A 91 15.82 11.74 0.62
N PHE A 92 15.84 10.45 0.31
CA PHE A 92 16.46 9.93 -0.90
C PHE A 92 15.88 10.58 -2.17
N HIS A 93 14.56 10.56 -2.31
CA HIS A 93 13.86 11.19 -3.43
C HIS A 93 14.20 12.69 -3.56
N GLY A 94 14.23 13.42 -2.44
CA GLY A 94 14.57 14.84 -2.43
C GLY A 94 15.98 15.15 -2.92
N GLN A 95 16.92 14.21 -2.84
CA GLN A 95 18.30 14.40 -3.29
C GLN A 95 18.53 13.94 -4.74
N VAL A 96 17.88 12.86 -5.19
CA VAL A 96 18.26 12.23 -6.47
C VAL A 96 17.21 12.35 -7.58
N SER A 97 15.95 12.66 -7.25
CA SER A 97 14.84 12.53 -8.22
C SER A 97 14.98 13.45 -9.43
N GLN A 98 15.46 14.67 -9.25
CA GLN A 98 15.64 15.63 -10.36
C GLN A 98 16.70 15.13 -11.35
N ASP A 99 17.88 14.76 -10.86
CA ASP A 99 18.98 14.26 -11.69
C ASP A 99 18.58 12.95 -12.39
N LEU A 100 17.89 12.06 -11.68
CA LEU A 100 17.41 10.80 -12.24
C LEU A 100 16.35 11.02 -13.32
N GLN A 101 15.41 11.95 -13.12
CA GLN A 101 14.41 12.31 -14.12
C GLN A 101 15.06 12.93 -15.36
N GLN A 102 16.08 13.79 -15.18
CA GLN A 102 16.83 14.32 -16.30
C GLN A 102 17.49 13.20 -17.13
N LEU A 103 18.10 12.21 -16.47
CA LEU A 103 18.70 11.06 -17.17
C LEU A 103 17.67 10.19 -17.89
N VAL A 104 16.45 10.08 -17.35
CA VAL A 104 15.32 9.44 -18.02
C VAL A 104 14.92 10.23 -19.27
N ASP A 105 14.76 11.55 -19.14
CA ASP A 105 14.34 12.44 -20.25
C ASP A 105 15.38 12.49 -21.38
N GLU A 106 16.67 12.36 -21.04
CA GLU A 106 17.78 12.27 -21.99
C GLU A 106 17.90 10.89 -22.67
N GLY A 107 17.10 9.90 -22.26
CA GLY A 107 17.16 8.53 -22.79
C GLY A 107 18.38 7.73 -22.29
N ASN A 108 19.00 8.15 -21.20
CA ASN A 108 20.17 7.51 -20.62
C ASN A 108 19.80 6.42 -19.60
N VAL A 109 18.66 6.58 -18.93
CA VAL A 109 18.19 5.66 -17.88
C VAL A 109 16.80 5.12 -18.19
N THR A 110 16.61 3.82 -17.98
CA THR A 110 15.31 3.19 -17.74
C THR A 110 15.08 3.14 -16.23
N LEU A 111 14.18 3.98 -15.72
CA LEU A 111 13.81 3.99 -14.31
C LEU A 111 12.61 3.06 -14.08
N ARG A 112 12.76 2.10 -13.17
CA ARG A 112 11.71 1.19 -12.72
C ARG A 112 11.41 1.47 -11.26
N VAL A 113 10.32 2.18 -11.00
CA VAL A 113 9.89 2.49 -9.64
C VAL A 113 8.91 1.42 -9.17
N HIS A 114 9.26 0.75 -8.06
CA HIS A 114 8.47 -0.27 -7.40
C HIS A 114 7.80 0.35 -6.16
N PRO A 115 6.57 0.89 -6.28
CA PRO A 115 5.86 1.44 -5.14
C PRO A 115 5.32 0.30 -4.27
N ILE A 116 5.94 0.07 -3.11
CA ILE A 116 5.61 -1.00 -2.18
C ILE A 116 5.04 -0.47 -0.87
N ALA A 117 4.35 -1.34 -0.13
CA ALA A 117 3.58 -0.97 1.06
C ALA A 117 4.05 -1.69 2.33
N ILE A 118 5.36 -1.62 2.62
CA ILE A 118 5.94 -2.30 3.80
C ILE A 118 5.62 -1.57 5.11
N LEU A 119 5.20 -0.30 5.05
CA LEU A 119 4.80 0.52 6.20
C LEU A 119 3.28 0.62 6.41
N ASP A 120 2.47 -0.23 5.76
CA ASP A 120 1.02 -0.26 5.98
C ASP A 120 0.65 -0.40 7.47
N ALA A 121 1.37 -1.23 8.21
CA ALA A 121 1.17 -1.42 9.65
C ALA A 121 1.51 -0.17 10.50
N ALA A 122 2.29 0.77 9.95
CA ALA A 122 2.63 2.03 10.58
C ALA A 122 1.59 3.14 10.34
N SER A 123 0.43 2.84 9.74
CA SER A 123 -0.58 3.85 9.37
C SER A 123 -1.88 3.78 10.18
N GLU A 124 -1.82 3.39 11.46
CA GLU A 124 -3.00 3.28 12.36
C GLU A 124 -4.18 2.45 11.79
N GLY A 125 -3.88 1.50 10.89
CA GLY A 125 -4.87 0.64 10.25
C GLY A 125 -5.53 1.22 9.00
N THR A 126 -5.14 2.41 8.53
CA THR A 126 -5.67 3.00 7.29
C THR A 126 -5.03 2.46 6.01
N ARG A 127 -3.87 1.80 6.13
CA ARG A 127 -3.06 1.30 5.01
C ARG A 127 -2.62 2.41 4.07
N TYR A 128 -2.08 3.50 4.64
CA TYR A 128 -1.67 4.68 3.88
C TYR A 128 -0.70 4.31 2.75
N SER A 129 0.35 3.51 3.01
CA SER A 129 1.34 3.12 2.00
C SER A 129 0.69 2.47 0.76
N THR A 130 -0.20 1.49 0.96
CA THR A 130 -0.95 0.87 -0.14
C THR A 130 -1.79 1.90 -0.91
N ARG A 131 -2.46 2.81 -0.19
CA ARG A 131 -3.38 3.78 -0.79
C ARG A 131 -2.63 4.84 -1.61
N SER A 132 -1.56 5.41 -1.07
CA SER A 132 -0.70 6.35 -1.78
C SER A 132 -0.01 5.70 -2.98
N ALA A 133 0.47 4.46 -2.84
CA ALA A 133 1.08 3.72 -3.94
C ALA A 133 0.10 3.45 -5.08
N ALA A 134 -1.12 2.99 -4.76
CA ALA A 134 -2.15 2.77 -5.76
C ALA A 134 -2.56 4.08 -6.46
N ALA A 135 -2.59 5.20 -5.72
CA ALA A 135 -2.86 6.50 -6.30
C ALA A 135 -1.72 6.96 -7.24
N ALA A 136 -0.45 6.70 -6.90
CA ALA A 136 0.66 6.96 -7.80
C ALA A 136 0.53 6.16 -9.11
N VAL A 137 0.14 4.89 -9.03
CA VAL A 137 -0.15 4.07 -10.22
C VAL A 137 -1.33 4.65 -11.03
N CYS A 138 -2.38 5.15 -10.38
CA CYS A 138 -3.46 5.88 -11.07
C CYS A 138 -2.94 7.14 -11.80
N ALA A 139 -1.97 7.85 -11.24
CA ALA A 139 -1.35 9.01 -11.88
C ALA A 139 -0.45 8.62 -13.06
N ALA A 140 0.22 7.46 -12.98
CA ALA A 140 1.00 6.91 -14.09
C ALA A 140 0.14 6.68 -15.34
N ASP A 141 -1.09 6.20 -15.13
CA ASP A 141 -2.08 5.96 -16.18
C ASP A 141 -2.47 7.23 -16.98
N GLU A 142 -2.22 8.42 -16.41
CA GLU A 142 -2.40 9.72 -17.05
C GLU A 142 -1.07 10.43 -17.33
N GLY A 143 0.05 9.71 -17.23
CA GLY A 143 1.38 10.21 -17.58
C GLY A 143 2.00 11.20 -16.58
N LYS A 144 1.53 11.24 -15.33
CA LYS A 144 2.07 12.13 -14.28
C LYS A 144 2.58 11.39 -13.05
N PHE A 145 3.27 10.26 -13.28
CA PHE A 145 3.79 9.44 -12.20
C PHE A 145 4.80 10.22 -11.33
N SER A 146 5.85 10.78 -11.94
CA SER A 146 6.91 11.50 -11.22
C SER A 146 6.38 12.72 -10.47
N GLU A 147 5.52 13.52 -11.12
CA GLU A 147 4.95 14.72 -10.51
C GLU A 147 4.06 14.37 -9.32
N TYR A 148 3.24 13.32 -9.45
CA TYR A 148 2.39 12.88 -8.34
C TYR A 148 3.21 12.26 -7.19
N THR A 149 4.24 11.49 -7.50
CA THR A 149 5.20 10.96 -6.51
C THR A 149 5.89 12.10 -5.75
N ALA A 150 6.31 13.18 -6.44
CA ALA A 150 6.86 14.36 -5.78
C ALA A 150 5.85 15.03 -4.83
N GLU A 151 4.57 15.16 -5.24
CA GLU A 151 3.51 15.69 -4.38
C GLU A 151 3.23 14.81 -3.15
N LEU A 152 3.25 13.48 -3.30
CA LEU A 152 3.12 12.54 -2.18
C LEU A 152 4.24 12.74 -1.16
N PHE A 153 5.49 12.88 -1.60
CA PHE A 153 6.61 13.11 -0.68
C PHE A 153 6.60 14.51 -0.08
N ALA A 154 6.18 15.53 -0.84
CA ALA A 154 6.01 16.89 -0.32
C ALA A 154 4.99 16.92 0.84
N ASN A 155 3.88 16.19 0.67
CA ASN A 155 2.78 16.09 1.65
C ASN A 155 2.85 14.83 2.53
N GLN A 156 4.03 14.20 2.63
CA GLN A 156 4.20 12.93 3.34
C GLN A 156 3.76 13.05 4.81
N PRO A 157 2.81 12.23 5.27
CA PRO A 157 2.43 12.18 6.68
C PRO A 157 3.52 11.50 7.51
N PRO A 158 3.69 11.86 8.79
CA PRO A 158 4.56 11.10 9.69
C PRO A 158 4.10 9.65 9.81
N GLU A 159 5.04 8.72 9.99
CA GLU A 159 4.73 7.36 10.44
C GLU A 159 3.91 7.40 11.74
N ARG A 160 3.10 6.36 11.96
CA ARG A 160 2.21 6.22 13.13
C ARG A 160 1.14 7.31 13.18
N THR A 161 0.68 7.73 12.01
CA THR A 161 -0.51 8.56 11.83
C THR A 161 -1.46 7.87 10.85
N PRO A 162 -2.73 8.27 10.76
CA PRO A 162 -3.65 7.75 9.74
C PRO A 162 -3.20 8.00 8.29
N GLY A 163 -2.27 8.93 8.07
CA GLY A 163 -1.93 9.42 6.74
C GLY A 163 -3.07 10.18 6.05
N LEU A 164 -2.88 10.53 4.78
CA LEU A 164 -3.89 11.24 3.99
C LEU A 164 -5.05 10.31 3.64
N ASP A 165 -6.28 10.82 3.66
CA ASP A 165 -7.47 10.10 3.21
C ASP A 165 -7.59 10.07 1.67
N ASP A 166 -8.57 9.32 1.13
CA ASP A 166 -8.67 9.10 -0.32
C ASP A 166 -9.07 10.41 -1.04
N ALA A 167 -9.76 11.32 -0.35
CA ALA A 167 -10.12 12.63 -0.89
C ALA A 167 -8.92 13.58 -0.92
N GLU A 168 -8.06 13.55 0.10
CA GLU A 168 -6.79 14.29 0.13
C GLU A 168 -5.83 13.78 -0.95
N LEU A 169 -5.66 12.46 -1.10
CA LEU A 169 -4.86 11.87 -2.18
C LEU A 169 -5.41 12.28 -3.57
N THR A 170 -6.73 12.19 -3.75
CA THR A 170 -7.38 12.65 -5.00
C THR A 170 -7.12 14.13 -5.24
N LYS A 171 -7.18 14.95 -4.19
CA LYS A 171 -6.97 16.39 -4.28
C LYS A 171 -5.57 16.72 -4.79
N LEU A 172 -4.52 16.08 -4.25
CA LEU A 172 -3.14 16.28 -4.73
C LEU A 172 -3.04 16.08 -6.24
N GLY A 173 -3.67 15.04 -6.76
CA GLY A 173 -3.63 14.75 -8.19
C GLY A 173 -4.43 15.75 -9.02
N THR A 174 -5.63 16.15 -8.56
CA THR A 174 -6.42 17.16 -9.27
C THR A 174 -5.76 18.53 -9.28
N ASP A 175 -4.98 18.88 -8.25
CA ASP A 175 -4.19 20.13 -8.21
C ASP A 175 -3.06 20.11 -9.26
N LEU A 176 -2.52 18.93 -9.58
CA LEU A 176 -1.61 18.71 -10.72
C LEU A 176 -2.34 18.68 -12.07
N GLY A 177 -3.68 18.76 -12.10
CA GLY A 177 -4.49 18.68 -13.31
C GLY A 177 -4.73 17.25 -13.82
N LEU A 178 -4.68 16.24 -12.94
CA LEU A 178 -5.18 14.89 -13.24
C LEU A 178 -6.71 14.88 -13.31
N GLY A 179 -7.26 14.08 -14.22
CA GLY A 179 -8.66 14.12 -14.60
C GLY A 179 -9.60 13.26 -13.76
N GLN A 180 -10.80 13.07 -14.32
CA GLN A 180 -11.82 12.20 -13.74
C GLN A 180 -11.39 10.73 -13.71
N SER A 181 -10.58 10.27 -14.68
CA SER A 181 -10.07 8.90 -14.73
C SER A 181 -9.21 8.57 -13.50
N PHE A 182 -8.28 9.46 -13.13
CA PHE A 182 -7.49 9.37 -11.91
C PHE A 182 -8.38 9.36 -10.68
N SER A 183 -9.29 10.33 -10.56
CA SER A 183 -10.18 10.45 -9.41
C SER A 183 -11.02 9.18 -9.20
N SER A 184 -11.55 8.62 -10.29
CA SER A 184 -12.29 7.36 -10.27
C SER A 184 -11.38 6.18 -9.92
N CYS A 185 -10.17 6.10 -10.48
CA CYS A 185 -9.21 5.05 -10.18
C CYS A 185 -8.85 4.98 -8.68
N VAL A 186 -8.63 6.15 -8.04
CA VAL A 186 -8.37 6.23 -6.60
C VAL A 186 -9.59 5.79 -5.79
N ALA A 187 -10.79 6.29 -6.14
CA ALA A 187 -12.03 5.95 -5.45
C ALA A 187 -12.41 4.46 -5.56
N ASP A 188 -12.17 3.87 -6.73
CA ASP A 188 -12.43 2.47 -7.04
C ASP A 188 -11.34 1.53 -6.52
N LYS A 189 -10.24 2.09 -5.97
CA LYS A 189 -9.12 1.35 -5.37
C LYS A 189 -8.43 0.42 -6.37
N THR A 190 -8.46 0.79 -7.66
CA THR A 190 -8.14 -0.07 -8.80
C THR A 190 -6.81 -0.81 -8.64
N TYR A 191 -5.77 -0.12 -8.14
CA TYR A 191 -4.41 -0.66 -8.10
C TYR A 191 -3.95 -1.18 -6.73
N ARG A 192 -4.83 -1.26 -5.72
CA ARG A 192 -4.40 -1.76 -4.40
C ARG A 192 -3.94 -3.23 -4.44
N GLY A 193 -4.61 -4.07 -5.23
CA GLY A 193 -4.20 -5.46 -5.46
C GLY A 193 -2.85 -5.58 -6.18
N TRP A 194 -2.58 -4.72 -7.16
CA TRP A 194 -1.30 -4.67 -7.85
C TRP A 194 -0.16 -4.23 -6.93
N VAL A 195 -0.38 -3.22 -6.07
CA VAL A 195 0.61 -2.79 -5.06
C VAL A 195 0.90 -3.90 -4.05
N GLN A 196 -0.12 -4.65 -3.63
CA GLN A 196 0.09 -5.81 -2.75
C GLN A 196 0.96 -6.86 -3.45
N GLN A 197 0.68 -7.16 -4.72
CA GLN A 197 1.52 -8.07 -5.52
C GLN A 197 2.96 -7.54 -5.64
N ALA A 198 3.16 -6.26 -5.95
CA ALA A 198 4.48 -5.64 -6.03
C ALA A 198 5.24 -5.76 -4.70
N THR A 199 4.53 -5.57 -3.58
CA THR A 199 5.09 -5.73 -2.21
C THR A 199 5.50 -7.18 -1.93
N ASP A 200 4.68 -8.15 -2.35
CA ASP A 200 4.97 -9.58 -2.20
C ASP A 200 6.17 -10.01 -3.07
N THR A 201 6.25 -9.51 -4.31
CA THR A 201 7.40 -9.70 -5.21
C THR A 201 8.69 -9.16 -4.59
N ALA A 202 8.65 -7.92 -4.08
CA ALA A 202 9.80 -7.31 -3.40
C ALA A 202 10.27 -8.16 -2.19
N ALA A 203 9.34 -8.68 -1.38
CA ALA A 203 9.67 -9.58 -0.28
C ALA A 203 10.29 -10.92 -0.77
N GLY A 204 9.79 -11.45 -1.89
CA GLY A 204 10.37 -12.60 -2.59
C GLY A 204 11.84 -12.37 -2.94
N ASP A 205 12.13 -11.20 -3.51
CA ASP A 205 13.44 -10.71 -3.94
C ASP A 205 14.34 -10.23 -2.77
N LYS A 206 13.88 -10.41 -1.52
CA LYS A 206 14.61 -10.02 -0.29
C LYS A 206 14.83 -8.51 -0.17
N VAL A 207 13.94 -7.72 -0.77
CA VAL A 207 13.79 -6.29 -0.50
C VAL A 207 12.87 -6.12 0.70
N THR A 208 13.47 -5.88 1.87
CA THR A 208 12.75 -5.77 3.16
C THR A 208 12.86 -4.38 3.79
N ALA A 209 13.39 -3.40 3.07
CA ALA A 209 13.58 -2.03 3.54
C ALA A 209 13.51 -1.06 2.35
N THR A 210 13.05 0.16 2.62
CA THR A 210 12.98 1.24 1.64
C THR A 210 13.74 2.48 2.14
N PRO A 211 14.40 3.24 1.24
CA PRO A 211 14.58 2.90 -0.16
C PRO A 211 15.54 1.71 -0.33
N THR A 212 15.32 0.90 -1.36
CA THR A 212 16.32 -0.05 -1.87
C THR A 212 16.51 0.26 -3.35
N VAL A 213 17.77 0.38 -3.77
CA VAL A 213 18.11 0.77 -5.14
C VAL A 213 19.01 -0.27 -5.78
N PHE A 214 18.77 -0.55 -7.05
CA PHE A 214 19.67 -1.34 -7.90
C PHE A 214 20.06 -0.54 -9.13
N VAL A 215 21.29 -0.71 -9.58
CA VAL A 215 21.79 -0.19 -10.87
C VAL A 215 22.21 -1.40 -11.71
N ASN A 216 21.60 -1.57 -12.89
CA ASN A 216 21.79 -2.74 -13.77
C ASN A 216 21.64 -4.09 -13.04
N GLY A 217 20.70 -4.17 -12.09
CA GLY A 217 20.43 -5.37 -11.30
C GLY A 217 21.42 -5.61 -10.14
N GLU A 218 22.43 -4.74 -9.95
CA GLU A 218 23.33 -4.79 -8.80
C GLU A 218 22.79 -3.90 -7.68
N LYS A 219 22.62 -4.47 -6.49
CA LYS A 219 22.09 -3.74 -5.33
C LYS A 219 23.10 -2.72 -4.84
N VAL A 220 22.67 -1.46 -4.72
CA VAL A 220 23.46 -0.42 -4.04
C VAL A 220 23.58 -0.80 -2.57
N THR A 221 24.81 -1.00 -2.11
CA THR A 221 25.10 -1.41 -0.73
C THR A 221 26.21 -0.59 -0.11
N VAL A 222 26.05 -0.27 1.18
CA VAL A 222 27.03 0.44 1.99
C VAL A 222 27.45 -0.42 3.17
N ALA A 223 28.55 -0.04 3.82
CA ALA A 223 28.97 -0.70 5.05
C ALA A 223 27.86 -0.62 6.13
N PRO A 224 27.82 -1.56 7.09
CA PRO A 224 26.84 -1.49 8.18
C PRO A 224 26.94 -0.18 8.97
N ASN A 225 25.79 0.30 9.48
CA ASN A 225 25.66 1.53 10.27
C ASN A 225 26.04 2.83 9.52
N GLN A 226 26.06 2.79 8.20
CA GLN A 226 26.12 4.00 7.39
C GLN A 226 24.71 4.59 7.24
N GLY A 227 24.60 5.92 7.32
CA GLY A 227 23.34 6.65 7.14
C GLY A 227 22.91 6.73 5.68
N ILE A 228 21.75 7.36 5.44
CA ILE A 228 21.19 7.50 4.08
C ILE A 228 22.11 8.26 3.12
N ASP A 229 22.87 9.26 3.61
CA ASP A 229 23.80 10.03 2.77
C ASP A 229 24.88 9.14 2.12
N ALA A 230 25.32 8.09 2.83
CA ALA A 230 26.28 7.14 2.26
C ALA A 230 25.65 6.28 1.16
N VAL A 231 24.36 5.93 1.30
CA VAL A 231 23.62 5.17 0.27
C VAL A 231 23.43 6.03 -0.97
N ILE A 232 23.12 7.32 -0.81
CA ILE A 232 22.98 8.28 -1.91
C ILE A 232 24.32 8.43 -2.65
N ALA A 233 25.41 8.70 -1.92
CA ALA A 233 26.73 8.84 -2.53
C ALA A 233 27.19 7.56 -3.25
N GLN A 234 26.85 6.38 -2.69
CA GLN A 234 27.16 5.11 -3.33
C GLN A 234 26.29 4.87 -4.58
N PHE A 235 25.00 5.23 -4.54
CA PHE A 235 24.10 5.18 -5.69
C PHE A 235 24.60 6.08 -6.83
N GLU A 236 24.94 7.34 -6.56
CA GLU A 236 25.46 8.28 -7.57
C GLU A 236 26.74 7.76 -8.22
N LYS A 237 27.63 7.18 -7.42
CA LYS A 237 28.86 6.55 -7.91
C LYS A 237 28.57 5.36 -8.82
N ASP A 238 27.67 4.46 -8.41
CA ASP A 238 27.32 3.26 -9.17
C ASP A 238 26.58 3.63 -10.47
N LEU A 239 25.68 4.62 -10.41
CA LEU A 239 24.99 5.16 -11.57
C LEU A 239 25.97 5.81 -12.55
N THR A 240 26.91 6.63 -12.07
CA THR A 240 27.96 7.24 -12.90
C THR A 240 28.79 6.17 -13.61
N ALA A 241 29.25 5.16 -12.87
CA ALA A 241 30.04 4.06 -13.45
C ALA A 241 29.24 3.26 -14.50
N ALA A 242 27.94 3.05 -14.27
CA ALA A 242 27.07 2.38 -15.23
C ALA A 242 26.85 3.21 -16.51
N LEU A 243 26.67 4.53 -16.38
CA LEU A 243 26.57 5.45 -17.51
C LEU A 243 27.86 5.46 -18.33
N GLU A 244 29.02 5.58 -17.68
CA GLU A 244 30.33 5.53 -18.34
C GLU A 244 30.56 4.20 -19.07
N ALA A 245 30.19 3.08 -18.45
CA ALA A 245 30.26 1.76 -19.07
C ALA A 245 29.34 1.62 -20.30
N ALA A 246 28.21 2.34 -20.32
CA ALA A 246 27.31 2.46 -21.46
C ALA A 246 27.80 3.47 -22.53
N GLY A 247 28.96 4.11 -22.33
CA GLY A 247 29.49 5.13 -23.23
C GLY A 247 28.81 6.49 -23.12
N ILE A 248 28.01 6.70 -22.07
CA ILE A 248 27.35 7.96 -21.75
C ILE A 248 28.29 8.73 -20.84
N THR A 249 28.67 9.94 -21.24
CA THR A 249 29.40 10.86 -20.36
C THR A 249 28.37 11.74 -19.68
N PRO A 250 28.13 11.60 -18.36
CA PRO A 250 27.22 12.49 -17.66
C PRO A 250 27.72 13.93 -17.85
N ALA A 251 26.82 14.86 -18.17
CA ALA A 251 27.17 16.26 -18.10
C ALA A 251 27.65 16.54 -16.67
N ALA A 252 28.81 17.17 -16.49
CA ALA A 252 29.27 17.56 -15.16
C ALA A 252 28.19 18.45 -14.54
N ASN A 253 27.45 17.96 -13.54
CA ASN A 253 26.44 18.74 -12.87
C ASN A 253 27.17 19.89 -12.15
N PRO A 254 26.97 21.16 -12.53
CA PRO A 254 27.69 22.28 -11.91
C PRO A 254 27.32 22.48 -10.43
N ASP A 255 26.34 21.73 -9.91
CA ASP A 255 25.73 21.91 -8.59
C ASP A 255 26.07 20.82 -7.57
N THR A 256 27.20 20.12 -7.69
CA THR A 256 27.77 19.36 -6.55
C THR A 256 28.31 20.29 -5.45
N GLY A 257 27.87 21.55 -5.41
CA GLY A 257 28.26 22.58 -4.46
C GLY A 257 27.42 22.48 -3.20
N ASP A 258 27.97 21.79 -2.19
CA ASP A 258 27.68 22.03 -0.77
C ASP A 258 26.19 22.12 -0.42
N HIS A 259 25.50 20.96 -0.36
CA HIS A 259 24.25 20.83 0.39
C HIS A 259 24.52 20.91 1.90
N ARG A 260 25.04 22.06 2.36
CA ARG A 260 25.07 22.42 3.77
C ARG A 260 23.67 22.85 4.15
N ALA A 261 23.02 22.06 5.00
CA ALA A 261 21.80 22.48 5.69
C ALA A 261 22.00 23.90 6.28
N PRO A 262 20.99 24.78 6.24
CA PRO A 262 21.11 26.09 6.86
C PRO A 262 21.27 25.89 8.37
N ASP A 263 22.46 26.22 8.88
CA ASP A 263 22.74 26.27 10.31
C ASP A 263 21.71 27.21 10.96
N GLY A 264 20.91 26.67 11.87
CA GLY A 264 19.89 27.40 12.60
C GLY A 264 20.49 28.58 13.36
N GLU A 265 20.25 29.78 12.87
CA GLU A 265 20.65 31.02 13.51
C GLU A 265 19.86 31.19 14.81
N THR A 266 20.56 30.97 15.93
CA THR A 266 20.04 31.18 17.27
C THR A 266 20.09 32.68 17.57
N THR A 267 19.04 33.42 17.25
CA THR A 267 18.88 34.79 17.74
C THR A 267 18.45 34.75 19.20
N ARG A 268 19.38 35.05 20.10
CA ARG A 268 19.06 35.60 21.42
C ARG A 268 18.70 37.07 21.22
N ASP A 269 17.54 37.45 21.72
CA ASP A 269 17.26 38.73 22.36
C ASP A 269 16.28 38.49 23.52
#